data_AF-A0A8S3JSF5-F1
#
_entry.id   AF-A0A8S3JSF5-F1
#
_cell.length_a   1.000
_cell.length_b   1.000
_cell.length_c   1.000
_cell.angle_alpha   90.00
_cell.angle_beta   90.00
_cell.angle_gamma   90.00
#
_symmetry.space_group_name_H-M   'P 1'
#
loop_
_entity.id
_entity.type
_entity.pdbx_description
1 polymer ?
#
loop_
_entity_poly.entity_id
_entity_poly.type
_entity_poly.pdbx_seq_one_letter_code
_entity_poly.pdbx_strand_id
1 'polypeptide(L)'
;YTSSSDAYPGFDWFATSVFLLMGCDDVRSWRWLRTFSLILPAGFLWHARLFNTPFVSTEMNLYGLHPVYVAAGHCVELIVEQEMPPVFAAFRMSGFAISHVI
;
A
#
# COMPACT_ATOMS: atom_id res chain seq x y z
N TYR A 1 19.33 -20.56 -6.58
CA TYR A 1 19.99 -19.31 -6.20
C TYR A 1 19.10 -18.15 -6.62
N THR A 2 18.10 -17.83 -5.81
CA THR A 2 17.25 -16.64 -6.04
C THR A 2 18.08 -15.43 -5.67
N SER A 3 18.43 -14.61 -6.65
CA SER A 3 19.07 -13.32 -6.44
C SER A 3 18.26 -12.54 -5.42
N SER A 4 18.93 -12.02 -4.39
CA SER A 4 18.37 -11.21 -3.31
C SER A 4 17.81 -9.85 -3.78
N SER A 5 17.59 -9.67 -5.07
CA SER A 5 17.10 -8.45 -5.74
C SER A 5 15.58 -8.37 -5.86
N ASP A 6 14.86 -9.47 -5.64
CA ASP A 6 13.39 -9.53 -5.78
C ASP A 6 12.64 -9.40 -4.43
N ALA A 7 13.37 -9.28 -3.31
CA ALA A 7 12.78 -9.10 -2.00
C ALA A 7 12.41 -7.63 -1.78
N TYR A 8 11.24 -7.38 -1.19
CA TYR A 8 10.84 -6.03 -0.78
C TYR A 8 11.95 -5.42 0.12
N PRO A 9 12.53 -4.27 -0.25
CA PRO A 9 13.67 -3.71 0.47
C PRO A 9 13.29 -3.11 1.83
N GLY A 10 11.99 -2.91 2.07
CA GLY A 10 11.46 -2.35 3.30
C GLY A 10 11.00 -3.39 4.31
N PHE A 11 10.56 -2.91 5.47
CA PHE A 11 9.93 -3.73 6.49
C PHE A 11 8.46 -4.00 6.14
N ASP A 12 8.08 -5.28 6.10
CA ASP A 12 6.68 -5.68 5.90
C ASP A 12 5.88 -5.53 7.21
N TRP A 13 5.42 -4.30 7.44
CA TRP A 13 4.64 -3.96 8.63
C TRP A 13 3.33 -4.76 8.70
N PHE A 14 2.72 -5.08 7.56
CA PHE A 14 1.43 -5.75 7.50
C PHE A 14 1.56 -7.22 7.90
N ALA A 15 2.50 -7.95 7.29
CA ALA A 15 2.74 -9.35 7.67
C ALA A 15 3.17 -9.47 9.14
N THR A 16 3.98 -8.53 9.63
CA THR A 16 4.38 -8.51 11.05
C THR A 16 3.20 -8.25 11.98
N SER A 17 2.31 -7.31 11.62
CA SER A 17 1.10 -7.03 12.41
C SER A 17 0.19 -8.25 12.49
N VAL A 18 -0.02 -8.95 11.38
CA VAL A 18 -0.79 -10.21 11.36
C VAL A 18 -0.13 -11.27 12.24
N PHE A 19 1.20 -11.40 12.16
CA PHE A 19 1.94 -12.34 13.00
C PHE A 19 1.76 -12.07 14.49
N LEU A 20 1.85 -10.80 14.90
CA LEU A 20 1.60 -10.38 16.28
C LEU A 20 0.15 -10.63 16.71
N LEU A 21 -0.82 -10.30 15.86
CA LEU A 21 -2.25 -10.53 16.12
C LEU A 21 -2.61 -12.01 16.27
N MET A 22 -1.88 -12.89 15.59
CA MET A 22 -2.06 -14.35 15.68
C MET A 22 -1.25 -14.98 16.83
N GLY A 23 -0.69 -14.17 17.74
CA GLY A 23 0.04 -14.66 18.90
C GLY A 23 1.41 -15.25 18.56
N CYS A 24 2.07 -14.73 17.53
CA CYS A 24 3.35 -15.20 17.02
C CYS A 24 3.31 -16.65 16.48
N ASP A 25 2.14 -17.15 16.08
CA ASP A 25 1.96 -18.42 15.38
C ASP A 25 2.24 -18.24 13.88
N ASP A 26 3.37 -18.75 13.41
CA ASP A 26 3.83 -18.60 12.03
C ASP A 26 2.92 -19.32 11.03
N VAL A 27 2.51 -20.55 11.33
CA VAL A 27 1.67 -21.39 10.46
C VAL A 27 0.30 -20.73 10.25
N ARG A 28 -0.32 -20.27 11.33
CA ARG A 28 -1.63 -19.61 11.28
C ARG A 28 -1.57 -18.29 10.56
N SER A 29 -0.55 -17.48 10.84
CA SER A 29 -0.33 -16.18 10.19
C SER A 29 -0.13 -16.33 8.69
N TRP A 30 0.72 -17.28 8.28
CA TRP A 30 0.99 -17.52 6.87
C TRP A 30 -0.22 -18.07 6.12
N ARG A 31 -1.01 -18.95 6.75
CA ARG A 31 -2.27 -19.43 6.18
C ARG A 31 -3.25 -18.28 5.94
N TRP A 32 -3.40 -17.39 6.93
CA TRP A 32 -4.27 -16.23 6.81
C TRP A 32 -3.81 -15.27 5.72
N LEU A 33 -2.52 -14.92 5.71
CA LEU A 33 -1.93 -14.04 4.69
C LEU A 33 -2.14 -14.59 3.28
N ARG A 34 -1.98 -15.90 3.08
CA ARG A 34 -2.26 -16.54 1.77
C ARG A 34 -3.73 -16.39 1.35
N THR A 35 -4.67 -16.65 2.25
CA THR A 35 -6.10 -16.47 1.94
C THR A 35 -6.45 -15.02 1.69
N PHE A 36 -5.94 -14.10 2.52
CA PHE A 36 -6.13 -12.66 2.37
C PHE A 36 -5.59 -12.18 1.03
N SER A 37 -4.46 -12.72 0.57
CA SER A 37 -3.88 -12.28 -0.69
C SER A 37 -4.69 -12.56 -1.96
N LEU A 38 -5.73 -13.38 -1.86
CA LEU A 38 -6.64 -13.69 -2.97
C LEU A 38 -7.72 -12.62 -3.16
N ILE A 39 -7.94 -11.74 -2.18
CA ILE A 39 -8.95 -10.69 -2.29
C ILE A 39 -8.34 -9.37 -2.76
N LEU A 40 -9.08 -8.63 -3.57
CA LEU A 40 -8.64 -7.34 -4.14
C LEU A 40 -8.18 -6.31 -3.08
N PRO A 41 -8.85 -6.16 -1.92
CA PRO A 41 -8.41 -5.24 -0.87
C PRO A 41 -7.00 -5.51 -0.33
N ALA A 42 -6.48 -6.74 -0.50
CA ALA A 42 -5.15 -7.06 -0.03
C ALA A 42 -4.06 -6.25 -0.75
N GLY A 43 -4.30 -5.84 -2.00
CA GLY A 43 -3.38 -4.95 -2.70
C GLY A 43 -3.26 -3.57 -2.05
N PHE A 44 -4.33 -3.08 -1.41
CA PHE A 44 -4.34 -1.77 -0.75
C PHE A 44 -3.68 -1.82 0.64
N LEU A 45 -3.76 -2.96 1.33
CA LEU A 45 -3.23 -3.09 2.69
C LEU A 45 -1.82 -3.66 2.74
N TRP A 46 -1.48 -4.56 1.80
CA TRP A 46 -0.24 -5.31 1.82
C TRP A 46 0.72 -4.90 0.69
N HIS A 47 1.20 -3.66 0.76
CA HIS A 47 2.06 -3.04 -0.26
C HIS A 47 3.35 -3.83 -0.54
N ALA A 48 3.98 -4.38 0.50
CA ALA A 48 5.20 -5.18 0.36
C ALA A 48 5.05 -6.36 -0.60
N ARG A 49 3.84 -6.94 -0.70
CA ARG A 49 3.54 -8.03 -1.63
C ARG A 49 3.47 -7.57 -3.09
N LEU A 50 3.03 -6.35 -3.33
CA LEU A 50 2.90 -5.81 -4.68
C LEU A 50 4.22 -5.31 -5.27
N PHE A 51 5.26 -5.27 -4.44
CA PHE A 51 6.62 -4.97 -4.86
C PHE A 51 7.05 -5.93 -5.97
N ASN A 52 7.54 -5.37 -7.07
CA ASN A 52 8.04 -6.13 -8.23
C ASN A 52 6.98 -6.94 -9.00
N THR A 53 5.70 -6.55 -8.91
CA THR A 53 4.67 -7.10 -9.82
C THR A 53 4.87 -6.54 -11.24
N PRO A 54 4.59 -7.33 -12.30
CA PRO A 54 4.89 -6.94 -13.69
C PRO A 54 4.06 -5.75 -14.20
N PHE A 55 3.08 -5.30 -13.41
CA PHE A 55 2.20 -4.18 -13.73
C PHE A 55 2.73 -2.84 -13.21
N VAL A 56 3.88 -2.82 -12.53
CA VAL A 56 4.49 -1.60 -11.96
C VAL A 56 5.69 -1.19 -12.81
N SER A 57 5.70 0.06 -13.28
CA SER A 57 6.85 0.59 -14.01
C SER A 57 8.08 0.70 -13.10
N THR A 58 9.28 0.63 -13.68
CA THR A 58 10.54 0.75 -12.91
C THR A 58 10.59 2.05 -12.10
N GLU A 59 10.12 3.16 -12.68
CA GLU A 59 9.99 4.44 -12.00
C GLU A 59 9.04 4.36 -10.79
N MET A 60 7.85 3.76 -10.96
CA MET A 60 6.89 3.60 -9.86
C MET A 60 7.42 2.70 -8.74
N ASN A 61 8.17 1.66 -9.08
CA ASN A 61 8.85 0.81 -8.08
C ASN A 61 9.90 1.60 -7.29
N LEU A 62 10.64 2.52 -7.92
CA LEU A 62 11.62 3.38 -7.23
C LEU A 62 10.96 4.31 -6.22
N TYR A 63 9.77 4.84 -6.55
CA TYR A 63 8.99 5.68 -5.62
C TYR A 63 8.09 4.87 -4.67
N GLY A 64 8.05 3.54 -4.79
CA GLY A 64 7.17 2.68 -3.99
C GLY A 64 5.67 2.88 -4.27
N LEU A 65 5.32 3.53 -5.38
CA LEU A 65 3.95 3.94 -5.71
C LEU A 65 3.30 2.90 -6.63
N HIS A 66 2.52 1.99 -6.06
CA HIS A 66 1.74 1.05 -6.87
C HIS A 66 0.57 1.77 -7.58
N PRO A 67 0.20 1.42 -8.85
CA PRO A 67 -0.90 2.06 -9.57
C PRO A 67 -2.24 2.10 -8.80
N VAL A 68 -2.49 1.05 -8.00
CA VAL A 68 -3.68 0.96 -7.12
C VAL A 68 -3.68 2.07 -6.06
N TYR A 69 -2.52 2.40 -5.49
CA TYR A 69 -2.40 3.45 -4.48
C TYR A 69 -2.61 4.84 -5.11
N VAL A 70 -2.05 5.07 -6.31
CA VAL A 70 -2.29 6.33 -7.05
C VAL A 70 -3.77 6.52 -7.38
N ALA A 71 -4.43 5.47 -7.87
CA ALA A 71 -5.87 5.52 -8.15
C ALA A 71 -6.70 5.74 -6.87
N ALA A 72 -6.34 5.07 -5.76
CA ALA A 72 -6.98 5.27 -4.47
C ALA A 72 -6.84 6.71 -3.97
N GLY A 73 -5.62 7.25 -4.00
CA GLY A 73 -5.32 8.61 -3.57
C GLY A 73 -6.10 9.64 -4.38
N HIS A 74 -6.21 9.46 -5.69
CA HIS A 74 -7.01 10.34 -6.54
C HIS A 74 -8.51 10.28 -6.20
N CYS A 75 -9.06 9.07 -5.98
CA CYS A 75 -10.45 8.93 -5.54
C CYS A 75 -10.69 9.61 -4.19
N VAL A 76 -9.77 9.47 -3.24
CA VAL A 76 -9.86 10.13 -1.93
C VAL A 76 -9.80 11.64 -2.08
N GLU A 77 -8.93 12.18 -2.95
CA GLU A 77 -8.86 13.61 -3.23
C GLU A 77 -10.19 14.16 -3.75
N LEU A 78 -10.83 13.47 -4.71
CA LEU A 78 -12.14 13.87 -5.24
C LEU A 78 -13.22 13.84 -4.16
N ILE A 79 -13.21 12.82 -3.30
CA ILE A 79 -14.15 12.72 -2.17
C ILE A 79 -13.94 13.88 -1.20
N VAL A 80 -12.69 14.20 -0.85
CA VAL A 80 -12.39 15.29 0.10
C VAL A 80 -12.71 16.66 -0.51
N GLU A 81 -12.48 16.85 -1.80
CA GLU A 81 -12.89 18.06 -2.51
C GLU A 81 -14.40 18.30 -2.41
N GLN A 82 -15.20 17.23 -2.52
CA GLN A 82 -16.65 17.31 -2.42
C GLN A 82 -17.17 17.45 -0.99
N GLU A 83 -16.68 16.63 -0.06
CA GLU A 83 -17.23 16.53 1.30
C GLU A 83 -16.61 17.57 2.26
N MET A 84 -15.35 17.95 2.04
CA MET A 84 -14.62 18.88 2.92
C MET A 84 -13.81 19.92 2.10
N PRO A 85 -14.46 20.81 1.34
CA PRO A 85 -13.78 21.81 0.51
C PRO A 85 -12.72 22.67 1.25
N PRO A 86 -12.90 23.06 2.53
CA PRO A 86 -11.88 23.83 3.25
C PRO A 86 -10.59 23.05 3.49
N VAL A 87 -10.69 21.74 3.75
CA VAL A 87 -9.52 20.87 3.94
C VAL A 87 -8.77 20.73 2.63
N PHE A 88 -9.50 20.48 1.54
CA PHE A 88 -8.93 20.42 0.20
C PHE A 88 -8.20 21.72 -0.18
N ALA A 89 -8.81 22.88 0.09
CA ALA A 89 -8.18 24.18 -0.13
C ALA A 89 -6.91 24.38 0.71
N ALA A 90 -6.90 23.96 1.98
CA ALA A 90 -5.73 24.06 2.85
C ALA A 90 -4.55 23.24 2.31
N PHE A 91 -4.79 22.00 1.90
CA PHE A 91 -3.77 21.16 1.25
C PHE A 91 -3.27 21.81 -0.04
N ARG A 92 -4.18 22.25 -0.90
CA ARG A 92 -3.82 22.96 -2.14
C ARG A 92 -2.96 24.21 -1.89
N MET A 93 -3.27 24.98 -0.85
CA MET A 93 -2.49 26.17 -0.46
C MET A 93 -1.12 25.82 0.11
N SER A 94 -0.97 24.67 0.77
CA SER A 94 0.32 24.18 1.27
C SER A 94 1.25 23.66 0.16
N GLY A 95 0.75 23.48 -1.06
CA GLY A 95 1.50 22.88 -2.17
C GLY A 95 1.65 21.36 -2.07
N PHE A 96 0.92 20.71 -1.15
CA PHE A 96 0.89 19.26 -1.00
C PHE A 96 -0.46 18.70 -1.42
N ALA A 97 -0.43 17.63 -2.21
CA ALA A 97 -1.61 16.84 -2.52
C ALA A 97 -1.99 15.98 -1.30
N ILE A 98 -3.28 15.75 -1.10
CA ILE A 98 -3.77 14.94 0.03
C ILE A 98 -3.26 13.50 -0.10
N SER A 99 -3.15 13.00 -1.33
CA SER A 99 -2.59 11.68 -1.65
C SER A 99 -1.15 11.48 -1.16
N HIS A 100 -0.39 12.53 -0.87
CA HIS A 100 0.96 12.39 -0.30
C HIS A 100 0.98 12.03 1.20
N VAL A 101 -0.15 12.14 1.89
CA VAL A 101 -0.27 11.84 3.33
C VAL A 101 -0.91 10.47 3.59
N ILE A 102 -1.57 9.89 2.58
CA ILE A 102 -2.21 8.57 2.64
C ILE A 102 -1.15 7.46 2.67
#